data_AF-A0A1H1WR88-F1
#
_entry.id   AF-A0A1H1WR88-F1
#
_cell.length_a   1.000
_cell.length_b   1.000
_cell.length_c   1.000
_cell.angle_alpha   90.00
_cell.angle_beta   90.00
_cell.angle_gamma   90.00
#
_symmetry.space_group_name_H-M   'P 1'
#
loop_
_entity.id
_entity.type
_entity.pdbx_description
1 polymer ?
#
loop_
_entity_poly.entity_id
_entity_poly.type
_entity_poly.pdbx_seq_one_letter_code
_entity_poly.pdbx_strand_id
1 'polypeptide(L)'
;MSAANALRAARDAGIGLHVDGVDLVLEASAPPPAAVLDLLTRHKADLIVLLRPGDDGWSAEDWQAHFDERAGIAEFDGGLPRPDAETLAFECCIVEWLNRTFERSPPGRCFACGGGDSAHDALLPHGVEPTGHVWLHSRCWPAWHAGRRADAVTALKAMGIEDRSKGT
;
A
#
# COMPACT_ATOMS: atom_id res chain seq x y z
N MET A 1 10.17 -17.04 -7.95
CA MET A 1 9.05 -16.71 -7.03
C MET A 1 9.59 -15.76 -5.97
N SER A 2 8.80 -14.79 -5.53
CA SER A 2 9.17 -13.76 -4.54
C SER A 2 8.49 -13.98 -3.19
N ALA A 3 8.89 -13.24 -2.16
CA ALA A 3 8.22 -13.23 -0.86
C ALA A 3 6.74 -12.82 -0.96
N ALA A 4 6.39 -11.85 -1.81
CA ALA A 4 4.99 -11.49 -2.08
C ALA A 4 4.18 -12.66 -2.66
N ASN A 5 4.79 -13.47 -3.56
CA ASN A 5 4.13 -14.67 -4.07
C ASN A 5 3.98 -15.74 -2.98
N ALA A 6 4.94 -15.85 -2.07
CA ALA A 6 4.85 -16.75 -0.91
C ALA A 6 3.73 -16.35 0.04
N LEU A 7 3.63 -15.04 0.32
CA LEU A 7 2.59 -14.45 1.16
C LEU A 7 1.19 -14.69 0.56
N ARG A 8 1.05 -14.44 -0.74
CA ARG A 8 -0.19 -14.75 -1.47
C ARG A 8 -0.56 -16.22 -1.41
N ALA A 9 0.39 -17.12 -1.67
CA ALA A 9 0.14 -18.56 -1.62
C ALA A 9 -0.29 -19.05 -0.22
N ALA A 10 0.21 -18.42 0.85
CA ALA A 10 -0.25 -18.69 2.20
C ALA A 10 -1.70 -18.22 2.42
N ARG A 11 -2.04 -17.01 2.00
CA ARG A 11 -3.41 -16.46 2.07
C ARG A 11 -4.41 -17.32 1.29
N ASP A 12 -4.07 -17.71 0.06
CA ASP A 12 -4.91 -18.59 -0.78
C ASP A 12 -5.11 -19.97 -0.15
N ALA A 13 -4.16 -20.42 0.66
CA ALA A 13 -4.24 -21.67 1.45
C ALA A 13 -4.92 -21.48 2.82
N GLY A 14 -5.39 -20.28 3.16
CA GLY A 14 -6.03 -19.97 4.43
C GLY A 14 -5.06 -19.98 5.63
N ILE A 15 -3.77 -19.67 5.39
CA ILE A 15 -2.73 -19.62 6.41
C ILE A 15 -2.49 -18.16 6.79
N GLY A 16 -2.78 -17.83 8.05
CA GLY A 16 -2.40 -16.56 8.66
C GLY A 16 -0.91 -16.56 9.01
N LEU A 17 -0.25 -15.42 8.81
CA LEU A 17 1.18 -15.25 9.09
C LEU A 17 1.39 -14.04 10.00
N HIS A 18 2.20 -14.21 11.04
CA HIS A 18 2.66 -13.11 11.87
C HIS A 18 4.11 -13.30 12.30
N VAL A 19 4.75 -12.21 12.72
CA VAL A 19 6.14 -12.22 13.20
C VAL A 19 6.16 -12.16 14.72
N ASP A 20 6.82 -13.12 15.34
CA ASP A 20 7.18 -13.08 16.76
C ASP A 20 8.70 -12.97 16.90
N GLY A 21 9.19 -11.76 17.14
CA GLY A 21 10.62 -11.45 17.17
C GLY A 21 11.31 -11.72 15.83
N VAL A 22 11.97 -12.88 15.73
CA VAL A 22 12.69 -13.36 14.52
C VAL A 22 12.02 -14.57 13.88
N ASP A 23 10.92 -15.05 14.48
CA ASP A 23 10.19 -16.20 14.00
C ASP A 23 8.98 -15.80 13.16
N LEU A 24 8.71 -16.65 12.18
CA LEU A 24 7.53 -16.57 11.34
C LEU A 24 6.55 -17.62 11.87
N VAL A 25 5.44 -17.16 12.42
CA VAL A 25 4.40 -18.02 13.00
C VAL A 25 3.29 -18.19 11.98
N LEU A 26 2.82 -19.43 11.85
CA LEU A 26 1.76 -19.83 10.92
C LEU A 26 0.53 -20.23 11.72
N GLU A 27 -0.62 -19.68 11.35
CA GLU A 27 -1.92 -20.04 11.89
C GLU A 27 -2.77 -20.66 10.78
N ALA A 28 -3.27 -21.88 10.99
CA ALA A 28 -4.10 -22.58 10.01
C ALA A 28 -5.08 -23.52 10.71
N SER A 29 -6.29 -23.67 10.16
CA SER A 29 -7.32 -24.59 10.66
C SER A 29 -7.10 -26.06 10.24
N ALA A 30 -6.19 -26.29 9.30
CA ALA A 30 -5.80 -27.59 8.79
C ALA A 30 -4.27 -27.64 8.52
N PRO A 31 -3.67 -28.83 8.38
CA PRO A 31 -2.25 -28.95 8.04
C PRO A 31 -1.89 -28.18 6.75
N PRO A 32 -0.93 -27.24 6.78
CA PRO A 32 -0.51 -26.49 5.61
C PRO A 32 0.02 -27.37 4.48
N PRO A 33 -0.28 -27.04 3.20
CA PRO A 33 0.29 -27.77 2.07
C PRO A 33 1.82 -27.69 2.05
N ALA A 34 2.50 -28.81 1.85
CA ALA A 34 3.97 -28.89 1.85
C ALA A 34 4.62 -27.90 0.88
N ALA A 35 4.05 -27.73 -0.31
CA ALA A 35 4.55 -26.79 -1.31
C ALA A 35 4.51 -25.32 -0.83
N VAL A 36 3.52 -24.96 -0.01
CA VAL A 36 3.43 -23.61 0.60
C VAL A 36 4.48 -23.47 1.69
N LEU A 37 4.65 -24.48 2.55
CA LEU A 37 5.71 -24.48 3.58
C LEU A 37 7.11 -24.35 2.96
N ASP A 38 7.39 -25.04 1.86
CA ASP A 38 8.66 -24.94 1.12
C ASP A 38 8.87 -23.54 0.55
N LEU A 39 7.80 -22.89 0.10
CA LEU A 39 7.86 -21.53 -0.42
C LEU A 39 8.09 -20.51 0.71
N LEU A 40 7.37 -20.63 1.82
CA LEU A 40 7.55 -19.79 3.00
C LEU A 40 8.97 -19.94 3.58
N THR A 41 9.47 -21.17 3.67
CA THR A 41 10.83 -21.45 4.17
C THR A 41 11.89 -20.77 3.32
N ARG A 42 11.79 -20.86 1.98
CA ARG A 42 12.75 -20.23 1.05
C ARG A 42 12.76 -18.71 1.14
N HIS A 43 11.67 -18.10 1.56
CA HIS A 43 11.52 -16.64 1.64
C HIS A 43 11.37 -16.12 3.08
N LYS A 44 11.69 -16.92 4.12
CA LYS A 44 11.43 -16.57 5.53
C LYS A 44 11.95 -15.18 5.91
N ALA A 45 13.20 -14.86 5.54
CA ALA A 45 13.81 -13.57 5.87
C ALA A 45 13.06 -12.39 5.24
N ASP A 46 12.76 -12.49 3.94
CA ASP A 46 12.05 -11.44 3.21
C ASP A 46 10.59 -11.30 3.69
N LEU A 47 9.94 -12.42 4.06
CA LEU A 47 8.60 -12.41 4.65
C LEU A 47 8.59 -11.70 5.99
N ILE A 48 9.59 -11.93 6.85
CA ILE A 48 9.72 -11.21 8.12
C ILE A 48 9.86 -9.71 7.89
N VAL A 49 10.56 -9.28 6.83
CA VAL A 49 10.65 -7.87 6.47
C VAL A 49 9.28 -7.33 6.04
N LEU A 50 8.55 -8.03 5.17
CA LEU A 50 7.23 -7.61 4.69
C LEU A 50 6.16 -7.58 5.78
N LEU A 51 6.26 -8.47 6.76
CA LEU A 51 5.29 -8.61 7.85
C LEU A 51 5.58 -7.69 9.05
N ARG A 52 6.70 -6.98 9.03
CA ARG A 52 6.95 -5.92 9.99
C ARG A 52 6.28 -4.63 9.50
N PRO A 53 5.70 -3.83 10.41
CA PRO A 53 5.21 -2.50 10.05
C PRO A 53 6.31 -1.67 9.39
N GLY A 54 5.98 -1.05 8.26
CA GLY A 54 6.84 -0.06 7.60
C GLY A 54 6.82 1.29 8.31
N ASP A 55 7.43 2.30 7.68
CA ASP A 55 7.39 3.68 8.16
C ASP A 55 5.97 4.27 8.18
N ASP A 56 5.06 3.70 7.38
CA ASP A 56 3.62 3.98 7.36
C ASP A 56 2.84 3.34 8.51
N GLY A 57 3.55 2.58 9.37
CA GLY A 57 3.01 1.87 10.51
C GLY A 57 2.21 0.62 10.18
N TRP A 58 2.16 0.20 8.91
CA TRP A 58 1.39 -0.96 8.44
C TRP A 58 2.29 -2.04 7.85
N SER A 59 1.98 -3.29 8.16
CA SER A 59 2.59 -4.47 7.55
C SER A 59 1.89 -4.84 6.24
N ALA A 60 2.46 -5.78 5.48
CA ALA A 60 1.81 -6.33 4.30
C ALA A 60 0.46 -7.02 4.60
N GLU A 61 0.23 -7.49 5.83
CA GLU A 61 -1.07 -8.04 6.26
C GLU A 61 -2.08 -6.95 6.59
N ASP A 62 -1.66 -5.84 7.22
CA ASP A 62 -2.56 -4.70 7.46
C ASP A 62 -3.06 -4.11 6.14
N TRP A 63 -2.16 -4.01 5.15
CA TRP A 63 -2.52 -3.58 3.80
C TRP A 63 -3.49 -4.54 3.10
N GLN A 64 -3.30 -5.86 3.28
CA GLN A 64 -4.21 -6.87 2.74
C GLN A 64 -5.59 -6.80 3.42
N ALA A 65 -5.63 -6.67 4.74
CA ALA A 65 -6.87 -6.54 5.49
C ALA A 65 -7.66 -5.30 5.05
N HIS A 66 -6.98 -4.16 4.85
CA HIS A 66 -7.62 -2.98 4.31
C HIS A 66 -8.15 -3.21 2.89
N PHE A 67 -7.36 -3.81 2.01
CA PHE A 67 -7.81 -4.15 0.65
C PHE A 67 -9.07 -5.04 0.67
N ASP A 68 -9.06 -6.10 1.46
CA ASP A 68 -10.17 -7.06 1.53
C ASP A 68 -11.43 -6.41 2.14
N GLU A 69 -11.28 -5.56 3.15
CA GLU A 69 -12.38 -4.77 3.72
C GLU A 69 -12.99 -3.85 2.65
N ARG A 70 -12.16 -3.09 1.92
CA ARG A 70 -12.63 -2.17 0.88
C ARG A 70 -13.29 -2.91 -0.29
N ALA A 71 -12.75 -4.05 -0.68
CA ALA A 71 -13.34 -4.91 -1.71
C ALA A 71 -14.68 -5.49 -1.24
N GLY A 72 -14.76 -5.94 0.02
CA GLY A 72 -15.99 -6.43 0.63
C GLY A 72 -17.10 -5.38 0.66
N ILE A 73 -16.79 -4.16 1.11
CA ILE A 73 -17.75 -3.05 1.12
C ILE A 73 -18.24 -2.75 -0.31
N ALA A 74 -17.31 -2.65 -1.26
CA ALA A 74 -17.66 -2.33 -2.65
C ALA A 74 -18.52 -3.42 -3.32
N GLU A 75 -18.27 -4.70 -3.03
CA GLU A 75 -19.07 -5.81 -3.55
C GLU A 75 -20.42 -5.95 -2.85
N PHE A 76 -20.43 -6.07 -1.52
CA PHE A 76 -21.64 -6.44 -0.79
C PHE A 76 -22.57 -5.26 -0.54
N ASP A 77 -22.02 -4.10 -0.18
CA ASP A 77 -22.82 -2.88 0.07
C ASP A 77 -23.00 -2.07 -1.21
N GLY A 78 -21.96 -2.02 -2.05
CA GLY A 78 -21.97 -1.29 -3.32
C GLY A 78 -22.54 -2.07 -4.51
N GLY A 79 -22.69 -3.39 -4.41
CA GLY A 79 -23.24 -4.24 -5.47
C GLY A 79 -22.32 -4.41 -6.69
N LEU A 80 -21.03 -4.05 -6.59
CA LEU A 80 -20.09 -4.20 -7.69
C LEU A 80 -19.69 -5.67 -7.88
N PRO A 81 -19.50 -6.15 -9.12
CA PRO A 81 -18.82 -7.41 -9.36
C PRO A 81 -17.45 -7.45 -8.69
N ARG A 82 -17.04 -8.61 -8.16
CA ARG A 82 -15.75 -8.77 -7.46
C ARG A 82 -14.54 -8.12 -8.17
N PRO A 83 -14.34 -8.24 -9.50
CA PRO A 83 -13.21 -7.57 -10.18
C PRO A 83 -13.26 -6.04 -10.10
N ASP A 84 -14.45 -5.45 -10.21
CA ASP A 84 -14.64 -3.99 -10.12
C ASP A 84 -14.48 -3.51 -8.66
N ALA A 85 -14.96 -4.32 -7.71
CA ALA A 85 -14.78 -4.08 -6.28
C ALA A 85 -13.29 -4.11 -5.87
N GLU A 86 -12.53 -5.07 -6.36
CA GLU A 86 -11.07 -5.16 -6.15
C GLU A 86 -10.31 -4.01 -6.82
N THR A 87 -10.76 -3.56 -8.00
CA THR A 87 -10.19 -2.37 -8.66
C THR A 87 -10.38 -1.13 -7.79
N LEU A 88 -11.59 -0.93 -7.25
CA LEU A 88 -11.88 0.18 -6.35
C LEU A 88 -11.12 0.06 -5.01
N ALA A 89 -10.98 -1.14 -4.47
CA ALA A 89 -10.20 -1.41 -3.27
C ALA A 89 -8.72 -1.05 -3.46
N PHE A 90 -8.14 -1.37 -4.62
CA PHE A 90 -6.77 -0.98 -4.94
C PHE A 90 -6.59 0.54 -4.98
N GLU A 91 -7.53 1.29 -5.57
CA GLU A 91 -7.50 2.76 -5.53
C GLU A 91 -7.64 3.30 -4.10
N CYS A 92 -8.43 2.64 -3.24
CA CYS A 92 -8.51 2.98 -1.82
C CYS A 92 -7.15 2.77 -1.11
N CYS A 93 -6.45 1.66 -1.39
CA CYS A 93 -5.10 1.42 -0.86
C CYS A 93 -4.11 2.49 -1.32
N ILE A 94 -4.17 2.95 -2.57
CA ILE A 94 -3.32 4.05 -3.07
C ILE A 94 -3.55 5.32 -2.26
N VAL A 95 -4.82 5.70 -2.06
CA VAL A 95 -5.17 6.91 -1.29
C VAL A 95 -4.69 6.79 0.16
N GLU A 96 -4.92 5.64 0.79
CA GLU A 96 -4.50 5.42 2.18
C GLU A 96 -2.96 5.45 2.30
N TRP A 97 -2.23 4.89 1.33
CA TRP A 97 -0.77 4.94 1.32
C TRP A 97 -0.26 6.37 1.23
N LEU A 98 -0.88 7.19 0.38
CA LEU A 98 -0.54 8.62 0.25
C LEU A 98 -0.81 9.40 1.55
N ASN A 99 -1.87 9.05 2.28
CA ASN A 99 -2.19 9.67 3.57
C ASN A 99 -1.16 9.31 4.65
N ARG A 100 -0.73 8.04 4.70
CA ARG A 100 0.20 7.55 5.73
C ARG A 100 1.64 7.96 5.50
N THR A 101 2.05 8.05 4.24
CA THR A 101 3.42 8.43 3.86
C THR A 101 3.55 9.90 3.49
N PHE A 102 2.61 10.73 3.97
CA PHE A 102 2.51 12.14 3.61
C PHE A 102 3.79 12.91 3.94
N GLU A 103 4.27 13.70 2.96
CA GLU A 103 5.46 14.53 3.10
C GLU A 103 5.10 15.95 3.53
N ARG A 104 5.86 16.50 4.48
CA ARG A 104 5.70 17.87 4.96
C ARG A 104 6.81 18.75 4.41
N SER A 105 6.49 19.98 4.05
CA SER A 105 7.49 20.99 3.71
C SER A 105 7.28 22.28 4.48
N PRO A 106 8.35 23.04 4.79
CA PRO A 106 8.20 24.40 5.27
C PRO A 106 7.58 25.29 4.18
N PRO A 107 6.91 26.39 4.55
CA PRO A 107 6.45 27.39 3.59
C PRO A 107 7.62 28.10 2.89
N GLY A 108 7.33 28.76 1.76
CA GLY A 108 8.25 29.69 1.09
C GLY A 108 9.05 29.10 -0.08
N ARG A 109 9.05 27.78 -0.26
CA ARG A 109 9.57 27.13 -1.49
C ARG A 109 8.65 26.01 -1.94
N CYS A 110 8.50 25.88 -3.25
CA CYS A 110 7.84 24.75 -3.88
C CYS A 110 8.66 23.49 -3.60
N PHE A 111 8.04 22.51 -2.97
CA PHE A 111 8.71 21.25 -2.63
C PHE A 111 9.17 20.47 -3.87
N ALA A 112 8.45 20.60 -4.99
CA ALA A 112 8.79 19.89 -6.23
C ALA A 112 9.90 20.55 -7.06
N CYS A 113 9.89 21.89 -7.20
CA CYS A 113 10.84 22.59 -8.09
C CYS A 113 11.86 23.48 -7.37
N GLY A 114 11.71 23.69 -6.06
CA GLY A 114 12.57 24.57 -5.24
C GLY A 114 12.33 26.08 -5.43
N GLY A 115 11.46 26.46 -6.38
CA GLY A 115 11.12 27.84 -6.68
C GLY A 115 10.36 28.55 -5.57
N GLY A 116 10.48 29.88 -5.51
CA GLY A 116 9.81 30.71 -4.51
C GLY A 116 8.34 31.03 -4.84
N ASP A 117 7.70 31.73 -3.92
CA ASP A 117 6.34 32.25 -4.07
C ASP A 117 6.29 33.49 -4.97
N SER A 118 5.22 33.66 -5.74
CA SER A 118 5.01 34.84 -6.58
C SER A 118 3.52 35.13 -6.84
N ALA A 119 3.19 36.39 -7.14
CA ALA A 119 1.79 36.82 -7.32
C ALA A 119 1.01 36.10 -8.43
N HIS A 120 1.70 35.58 -9.46
CA HIS A 120 1.07 34.88 -10.60
C HIS A 120 1.25 33.36 -10.55
N ASP A 121 1.94 32.87 -9.53
CA ASP A 121 2.28 31.47 -9.36
C ASP A 121 2.56 31.23 -7.89
N ALA A 122 1.48 31.28 -7.12
CA ALA A 122 1.54 31.23 -5.68
C ALA A 122 1.84 29.81 -5.19
N LEU A 123 2.53 29.71 -4.06
CA LEU A 123 2.63 28.46 -3.31
C LEU A 123 1.32 28.20 -2.58
N LEU A 124 0.73 27.04 -2.85
CA LEU A 124 -0.49 26.59 -2.20
C LEU A 124 -0.16 25.43 -1.24
N PRO A 125 -0.80 25.42 -0.06
CA PRO A 125 -0.70 24.28 0.84
C PRO A 125 -1.56 23.14 0.27
N HIS A 126 -0.96 21.96 0.13
CA HIS A 126 -1.66 20.72 -0.20
C HIS A 126 -1.52 19.74 0.96
N GLY A 127 -2.59 19.03 1.29
CA GLY A 127 -2.69 18.19 2.48
C GLY A 127 -3.78 18.68 3.43
N VAL A 128 -4.01 17.93 4.51
CA VAL A 128 -4.98 18.26 5.55
C VAL A 128 -4.35 18.05 6.93
N GLU A 129 -4.81 18.82 7.92
CA GLU A 129 -4.44 18.59 9.32
C GLU A 129 -5.05 17.28 9.84
N PRO A 130 -4.40 16.55 10.78
CA PRO A 130 -3.11 16.86 11.41
C PRO A 130 -1.88 16.35 10.62
N THR A 131 -2.10 15.69 9.47
CA THR A 131 -1.07 15.12 8.60
C THR A 131 -0.08 16.16 8.08
N GLY A 132 -0.50 17.41 7.94
CA GLY A 132 0.35 18.56 7.61
C GLY A 132 0.16 19.03 6.18
N HIS A 133 1.03 19.93 5.73
CA HIS A 133 1.00 20.49 4.38
C HIS A 133 2.34 20.34 3.65
N VAL A 134 2.25 20.15 2.35
CA VAL A 134 3.32 20.37 1.38
C VAL A 134 3.01 21.62 0.57
N TRP A 135 3.99 22.49 0.40
CA TRP A 135 3.83 23.74 -0.33
C TRP A 135 4.27 23.56 -1.78
N LEU A 136 3.35 23.74 -2.71
CA LEU A 136 3.57 23.49 -4.13
C LEU A 136 2.95 24.61 -4.97
N HIS A 137 3.57 24.91 -6.11
CA HIS A 137 2.86 25.65 -7.15
C HIS A 137 1.74 24.79 -7.72
N SER A 138 0.60 25.41 -8.07
CA SER A 138 -0.52 24.72 -8.71
C SER A 138 -0.08 23.94 -9.96
N ARG A 139 0.84 24.50 -10.76
CA ARG A 139 1.39 23.81 -11.95
C ARG A 139 2.30 22.62 -11.62
N CYS A 140 2.93 22.60 -10.44
CA CYS A 140 3.84 21.53 -10.03
C CYS A 140 3.09 20.36 -9.40
N TRP A 141 1.88 20.60 -8.86
CA TRP A 141 1.07 19.59 -8.20
C TRP A 141 0.81 18.33 -9.05
N PRO A 142 0.37 18.41 -10.33
CA PRO A 142 0.01 17.20 -11.08
C PRO A 142 1.18 16.23 -11.25
N ALA A 143 2.37 16.73 -11.57
CA ALA A 143 3.55 15.90 -11.76
C ALA A 143 4.04 15.30 -10.43
N TRP A 144 4.06 16.10 -9.36
CA TRP A 144 4.43 15.62 -8.03
C TRP A 144 3.47 14.54 -7.53
N HIS A 145 2.16 14.78 -7.62
CA HIS A 145 1.13 13.83 -7.19
C HIS A 145 1.16 12.55 -8.02
N ALA A 146 1.40 12.65 -9.34
CA ALA A 146 1.56 11.48 -10.20
C ALA A 146 2.78 10.63 -9.80
N GLY A 147 3.91 11.25 -9.46
CA GLY A 147 5.08 10.56 -8.92
C GLY A 147 4.76 9.81 -7.63
N ARG A 148 4.16 10.51 -6.66
CA ARG A 148 3.73 9.92 -5.38
C ARG A 148 2.76 8.76 -5.57
N ARG A 149 1.84 8.85 -6.53
CA ARG A 149 0.94 7.75 -6.89
C ARG A 149 1.68 6.55 -7.47
N ALA A 150 2.71 6.78 -8.29
CA ALA A 150 3.53 5.70 -8.84
C ALA A 150 4.35 4.98 -7.75
N ASP A 151 4.84 5.73 -6.76
CA ASP A 151 5.52 5.17 -5.58
C ASP A 151 4.56 4.31 -4.76
N ALA A 152 3.33 4.79 -4.51
CA ALA A 152 2.28 4.03 -3.83
C ALA A 152 2.01 2.69 -4.53
N VAL A 153 1.81 2.72 -5.85
CA VAL A 153 1.59 1.50 -6.66
C VAL A 153 2.77 0.55 -6.55
N THR A 154 4.00 1.06 -6.57
CA THR A 154 5.21 0.24 -6.46
C THR A 154 5.31 -0.44 -5.09
N ALA A 155 5.06 0.31 -4.01
CA ALA A 155 5.07 -0.20 -2.65
C ALA A 155 3.99 -1.28 -2.44
N LEU A 156 2.76 -1.00 -2.84
CA LEU A 156 1.63 -1.93 -2.71
C LEU A 156 1.88 -3.24 -3.48
N LYS A 157 2.40 -3.15 -4.72
CA LYS A 157 2.76 -4.34 -5.51
C LYS A 157 3.88 -5.15 -4.88
N ALA A 158 4.86 -4.50 -4.25
CA ALA A 158 5.93 -5.20 -3.54
C ALA A 158 5.40 -6.04 -2.35
N MET A 159 4.25 -5.66 -1.79
CA MET A 159 3.52 -6.39 -0.75
C MET A 159 2.49 -7.40 -1.31
N GLY A 160 2.36 -7.50 -2.63
CA GLY A 160 1.40 -8.39 -3.29
C GLY A 160 -0.03 -7.84 -3.36
N ILE A 161 -0.22 -6.54 -3.11
CA ILE A 161 -1.50 -5.85 -3.28
C ILE A 161 -1.57 -5.31 -4.71
N GLU A 162 -2.50 -5.80 -5.51
CA GLU A 162 -2.62 -5.43 -6.92
C GLU A 162 -4.07 -5.44 -7.41
N ASP A 163 -4.35 -4.57 -8.39
CA ASP A 163 -5.59 -4.59 -9.16
C ASP A 163 -5.62 -5.85 -10.04
N ARG A 164 -6.41 -6.83 -9.62
CA ARG A 164 -6.52 -8.15 -10.27
C ARG A 164 -7.29 -8.10 -11.59
N SER A 165 -7.97 -6.99 -11.90
CA SER A 165 -8.68 -6.81 -13.18
C SER A 165 -7.75 -6.55 -14.36
N LYS A 166 -6.51 -6.12 -14.10
CA LYS A 166 -5.53 -5.74 -15.15
C LYS A 166 -4.46 -6.80 -15.41
N GLY A 167 -4.58 -7.98 -14.80
CA GLY A 167 -3.70 -9.12 -15.05
C GLY A 167 -4.14 -9.96 -16.25
N THR A 168 -3.80 -9.50 -17.46
CA THR A 168 -3.67 -10.36 -18.67
C THR A 168 -2.43 -9.96 -19.46
#